data_AF-A0A7G8F150-F1
#
_entry.id   AF-A0A7G8F150-F1
#
_cell.length_a   1.000
_cell.length_b   1.000
_cell.length_c   1.000
_cell.angle_alpha   90.00
_cell.angle_beta   90.00
_cell.angle_gamma   90.00
#
_symmetry.space_group_name_H-M   'P 1'
#
loop_
_entity.id
_entity.type
_entity.pdbx_description
1 polymer ?
#
loop_
_entity_poly.entity_id
_entity_poly.type
_entity_poly.pdbx_seq_one_letter_code
_entity_poly.pdbx_strand_id
1 'polypeptide(L)' 'MALGDALGWINSYIILGLVFVVVLQPNAYIMRLYRYDPLREQRKSLKTYREIISNKHIDTTRIF' A
#
# COMPACT_ATOMS: atom_id res chain seq x y z
N MET A 1 -31.62 23.02 5.98
CA MET A 1 -32.21 21.75 6.45
C MET A 1 -32.12 20.66 5.38
N ALA A 2 -32.44 20.93 4.11
CA ALA A 2 -32.33 19.92 3.04
C ALA A 2 -30.92 19.30 2.82
N LEU A 3 -29.85 20.10 2.86
CA LEU A 3 -28.49 19.59 2.62
C LEU A 3 -28.03 18.64 3.73
N GLY A 4 -28.28 18.98 4.99
CA GLY A 4 -27.91 18.17 6.15
C GLY A 4 -28.65 16.84 6.19
N ASP A 5 -29.93 16.81 5.83
CA ASP A 5 -30.72 15.58 5.74
C ASP A 5 -30.30 14.72 4.54
N ALA A 6 -29.99 15.34 3.39
CA ALA A 6 -29.44 14.65 2.23
C ALA A 6 -28.06 14.03 2.54
N LEU A 7 -27.19 14.76 3.25
CA LEU A 7 -25.89 14.28 3.72
C LEU A 7 -26.01 13.25 4.85
N GLY A 8 -27.05 13.34 5.68
CA GLY A 8 -27.36 12.35 6.73
C GLY A 8 -27.95 11.05 6.20
N TRP A 9 -28.63 11.10 5.05
CA TRP A 9 -29.07 9.90 4.32
C TRP A 9 -27.89 9.20 3.62
N ILE A 10 -26.85 9.96 3.27
CA ILE A 10 -25.62 9.37 2.75
C ILE A 10 -24.91 8.64 3.89
N ASN A 11 -24.96 7.32 3.80
CA ASN A 11 -24.28 6.42 4.71
C ASN A 11 -22.79 6.80 4.84
N SER A 12 -22.27 6.86 6.06
CA SER A 12 -20.85 7.10 6.34
C SER A 12 -19.91 6.19 5.56
N TYR A 13 -20.33 4.95 5.25
CA TYR A 13 -19.58 4.04 4.38
C TYR A 13 -19.45 4.55 2.93
N ILE A 14 -20.48 5.23 2.40
CA ILE A 14 -20.45 5.84 1.06
C ILE A 14 -19.50 7.03 1.04
N ILE A 15 -19.56 7.89 2.06
CA ILE A 15 -18.63 9.03 2.19
C ILE A 15 -17.19 8.53 2.29
N LEU A 16 -16.94 7.52 3.13
CA LEU A 16 -15.61 6.95 3.30
C LEU A 16 -15.10 6.32 2.01
N GLY A 17 -15.96 5.60 1.28
CA GLY A 17 -15.63 5.04 -0.03
C GLY A 17 -15.30 6.11 -1.06
N LEU A 18 -16.08 7.20 -1.11
CA LEU A 18 -15.83 8.32 -2.02
C LEU A 18 -14.48 9.00 -1.70
N VAL A 19 -14.21 9.30 -0.43
CA VAL A 19 -12.95 9.89 0.01
C VAL A 19 -11.77 8.97 -0.35
N PHE A 20 -11.91 7.67 -0.15
CA PHE A 20 -10.88 6.70 -0.53
C PHE A 20 -10.57 6.76 -2.03
N VAL A 21 -11.60 6.73 -2.89
CA VAL A 21 -11.42 6.75 -4.35
C VAL A 21 -10.85 8.09 -4.83
N VAL A 22 -11.32 9.22 -4.29
CA VAL A 22 -10.91 10.55 -4.74
C VAL A 22 -9.55 10.96 -4.19
N VAL A 23 -9.18 10.51 -3.00
CA VAL A 23 -7.90 10.90 -2.36
C VAL A 23 -6.86 9.81 -2.53
N LEU A 24 -7.12 8.57 -2.11
CA LEU A 24 -6.08 7.55 -2.04
C LEU A 24 -5.74 6.94 -3.41
N GLN A 25 -6.75 6.72 -4.25
CA GLN A 25 -6.55 6.09 -5.56
C GLN A 25 -5.70 6.93 -6.55
N PRO A 26 -5.93 8.24 -6.73
CA PRO A 26 -5.05 9.04 -7.59
C PRO A 26 -3.65 9.21 -7.01
N ASN A 27 -3.49 9.30 -5.69
CA ASN A 27 -2.17 9.33 -5.06
C ASN A 27 -1.36 8.05 -5.39
N ALA A 28 -1.99 6.88 -5.30
CA ALA A 28 -1.37 5.63 -5.71
C ALA A 28 -1.02 5.59 -7.20
N TYR A 29 -1.88 6.15 -8.06
CA TYR A 29 -1.62 6.23 -9.50
C TYR A 29 -0.44 7.15 -9.83
N ILE A 30 -0.34 8.30 -9.16
CA ILE A 30 0.78 9.23 -9.27
C ILE A 30 2.09 8.54 -8.89
N MET A 31 2.12 7.82 -7.76
CA MET A 31 3.28 7.04 -7.32
C MET A 31 3.70 5.99 -8.37
N ARG A 32 2.71 5.26 -8.93
CA ARG A 32 2.94 4.29 -10.00
C ARG A 32 3.51 4.94 -11.27
N LEU A 33 3.02 6.10 -11.66
CA LEU A 33 3.51 6.84 -12.83
C LEU A 33 4.98 7.24 -12.67
N TYR A 34 5.36 7.72 -11.48
CA TYR A 34 6.75 8.08 -11.18
C TYR A 34 7.64 6.87 -10.85
N ARG A 35 7.12 5.64 -10.96
CA ARG A 35 7.80 4.38 -10.56
C ARG A 35 8.36 4.47 -9.13
N TYR A 36 7.77 5.35 -8.33
CA TYR A 36 8.07 5.60 -6.94
C TYR A 36 7.12 4.73 -6.14
N ASP A 37 7.68 3.85 -5.34
CA ASP A 37 6.89 3.06 -4.40
C ASP A 37 7.22 3.62 -3.01
N PRO A 38 6.27 4.24 -2.30
CA PRO A 38 6.51 4.81 -0.97
C PRO A 38 6.96 3.74 0.04
N LEU A 39 6.65 2.47 -0.22
CA LEU A 39 7.04 1.32 0.60
C LEU A 39 8.31 0.63 0.06
N ARG A 40 8.78 0.94 -1.16
CA ARG A 40 10.17 0.65 -1.52
C ARG A 40 11.04 1.59 -0.72
N GLU A 41 11.53 1.10 0.40
CA GLU A 41 12.81 1.57 0.91
C GLU A 41 13.81 1.50 -0.25
N GLN A 42 14.24 2.67 -0.72
CA GLN A 42 15.44 2.77 -1.52
C GLN A 42 16.56 2.26 -0.62
N ARG A 43 16.90 0.98 -0.75
CA ARG A 43 18.10 0.42 -0.14
C ARG A 43 19.28 1.13 -0.80
N LYS A 44 19.62 2.32 -0.29
CA LYS A 44 20.96 2.86 -0.37
C LYS A 44 21.86 1.69 -0.01
N SER A 45 22.93 1.49 -0.77
CA SER A 45 23.89 0.39 -0.66
C SER A 45 24.59 0.35 0.70
N LEU A 46 23.82 0.25 1.78
CA LEU A 46 24.27 0.00 3.13
C LEU A 46 24.42 -1.51 3.21
N LYS A 47 25.61 -1.95 3.65
CA LYS A 47 25.83 -3.33 4.08
C LYS A 47 24.91 -3.62 5.27
N THR A 48 23.72 -4.11 4.99
CA THR A 48 22.84 -4.69 6.01
C THR A 48 23.37 -6.08 6.39
N TYR A 49 23.06 -6.55 7.60
CA TYR A 49 23.35 -7.89 8.11
C TYR A 49 22.86 -9.06 7.22
N ARG A 50 22.15 -8.79 6.12
CA ARG A 50 21.62 -9.83 5.21
C ARG A 50 22.78 -10.52 4.50
N GLU A 51 23.07 -11.75 4.93
CA GLU A 51 24.05 -12.61 4.28
C GLU A 51 23.63 -12.94 2.84
N ILE A 52 24.57 -12.82 1.90
CA ILE A 52 24.37 -13.25 0.52
C ILE A 52 24.69 -14.74 0.48
N ILE A 53 23.68 -15.58 0.74
CA ILE A 53 23.82 -17.02 0.67
C ILE A 53 23.63 -17.44 -0.80
N SER A 54 24.74 -17.70 -1.50
CA SER A 54 24.75 -18.08 -2.92
C SER A 54 24.22 -19.50 -3.17
N ASN A 55 24.18 -20.36 -2.16
CA ASN A 55 23.84 -21.77 -2.32
C ASN A 55 23.03 -22.27 -1.12
N LYS A 56 21.80 -21.79 -1.00
CA LYS A 56 20.89 -22.21 0.07
C LYS A 56 20.16 -23.48 -0.37
N HIS A 57 20.62 -24.64 0.10
CA HIS A 57 19.86 -25.88 -0.04
C HIS A 57 18.72 -25.88 0.99
N ILE A 58 17.51 -25.54 0.55
CA ILE A 58 16.31 -25.59 1.40
C ILE A 58 15.76 -27.00 1.28
N ASP A 59 15.82 -27.75 2.37
CA ASP A 59 15.16 -29.05 2.46
C ASP A 59 13.64 -28.83 2.60
N THR A 60 12.91 -29.10 1.52
CA THR A 60 11.45 -28.93 1.47
C THR A 60 10.69 -30.12 2.04
N THR A 61 11.38 -31.18 2.48
CA THR A 61 10.74 -32.38 3.06
C THR A 61 10.57 -32.27 4.58
N ARG A 62 11.27 -31.32 5.20
CA ARG A 62 11.14 -31.05 6.63
C ARG A 62 9.98 -30.09 6.89
N ILE A 63 9.00 -30.55 7.64
CA ILE A 63 7.86 -29.76 8.10
C ILE A 63 8.32 -28.93 9.31
N PHE A 64 9.08 -27.86 9.04
CA PHE A 64 9.69 -26.93 10.02
C PHE A 64 10.88 -27.48 10.84
#